data_AF-A0A966WMH0-F1
#
_entry.id   AF-A0A966WMH0-F1
#
_cell.length_a   1.000
_cell.length_b   1.000
_cell.length_c   1.000
_cell.angle_alpha   90.00
_cell.angle_beta   90.00
_cell.angle_gamma   90.00
#
_symmetry.space_group_name_H-M   'P 1'
#
loop_
_entity.id
_entity.type
_entity.pdbx_description
1 polymer ?
#
loop_
_entity_poly.entity_id
_entity_poly.type
_entity_poly.pdbx_seq_one_letter_code
_entity_poly.pdbx_strand_id
1 'polypeptide(L)'
;MENSAEAVDVLIIGAGLSGIGGACQLRSKCPDQSFIILEAREASGGTWDLFRYPGIRSDSDMYTMSYGFKPWRDSAAIADGDKILSYIREAAAEYDVERHIRYQHRAIAAQWSSSEKRWRVTAERGDTGEQVTISCRFIFSCSGYYDYESGYVPEFTGVEDFQGQVFHAQHWPEALDYTGKRVVVIGSGATAVTLVPTMSHQTSRLVMLQRSPTYIANVPQEDPTAQALRKFLPVSWAFRITRWKKVLFQIYLYRLSRRRPKDLRRFLLGQVRQELGPDYDVAKHFTPRYDPWDQRLCAVPNGDMFAAIREGRAEVVTDHIAHFTATGIQLQSGAHLEADIVIMATGLNLKFAGGVEYQIDGRPIDFTEHFIYRGMMFSDLPNMAFTVGYTNSSWTLKVDLTANYVCRRHCWLSSWLYTGIENIVRGGLCRKFIMPTLKPR
;
A
#
# COMPACT_ATOMS: atom_id res chain seq x y z
N MET A 1 22.56 36.25 -9.77
CA MET A 1 22.86 34.92 -10.32
C MET A 1 21.71 34.03 -9.90
N GLU A 2 20.71 33.85 -10.76
CA GLU A 2 19.69 32.82 -10.52
C GLU A 2 20.41 31.47 -10.56
N ASN A 3 20.40 30.77 -9.43
CA ASN A 3 20.93 29.42 -9.33
C ASN A 3 20.20 28.58 -10.39
N SER A 4 20.90 28.10 -11.42
CA SER A 4 20.25 27.34 -12.49
C SER A 4 19.65 26.07 -11.86
N ALA A 5 18.33 26.05 -11.68
CA ALA A 5 17.64 24.92 -11.06
C ALA A 5 17.98 23.63 -11.82
N GLU A 6 18.34 22.57 -11.08
CA GLU A 6 18.61 21.24 -11.66
C GLU A 6 17.43 20.83 -12.56
N ALA A 7 17.72 20.27 -13.73
CA ALA A 7 16.74 20.04 -14.78
C ALA A 7 16.75 18.57 -15.21
N VAL A 8 15.58 17.93 -15.17
CA VAL A 8 15.41 16.53 -15.62
C VAL A 8 14.21 16.36 -16.57
N ASP A 9 14.15 15.25 -17.31
CA ASP A 9 12.95 14.89 -18.08
C ASP A 9 11.82 14.41 -17.15
N VAL A 10 12.12 13.48 -16.23
CA VAL A 10 11.12 12.87 -15.33
C VAL A 10 11.53 13.04 -13.87
N LEU A 11 10.62 13.55 -13.05
CA LEU A 11 10.77 13.59 -11.60
C LEU A 11 9.77 12.62 -10.97
N ILE A 12 10.28 11.62 -10.26
CA ILE A 12 9.48 10.63 -9.53
C ILE A 12 9.39 11.07 -8.08
N ILE A 13 8.20 11.02 -7.48
CA ILE A 13 7.99 11.34 -6.06
C ILE A 13 7.70 10.04 -5.32
N GLY A 14 8.59 9.64 -4.42
CA GLY A 14 8.53 8.42 -3.60
C GLY A 14 9.40 7.28 -4.13
N ALA A 15 10.27 6.73 -3.26
CA ALA A 15 11.15 5.58 -3.52
C ALA A 15 10.60 4.28 -2.90
N GLY A 16 9.27 4.13 -2.90
CA GLY A 16 8.60 2.87 -2.59
C GLY A 16 8.49 1.91 -3.78
N LEU A 17 7.76 0.81 -3.58
CA LEU A 17 7.50 -0.23 -4.61
C LEU A 17 7.11 0.37 -5.97
N SER A 18 6.25 1.40 -6.00
CA SER A 18 5.81 2.06 -7.24
C SER A 18 6.94 2.85 -7.93
N GLY A 19 7.66 3.67 -7.18
CA GLY A 19 8.67 4.58 -7.73
C GLY A 19 9.91 3.84 -8.22
N ILE A 20 10.38 2.85 -7.44
CA ILE A 20 11.48 1.97 -7.85
C ILE A 20 11.09 1.19 -9.11
N GLY A 21 9.93 0.55 -9.12
CA GLY A 21 9.44 -0.19 -10.30
C GLY A 21 9.29 0.70 -11.54
N GLY A 22 8.80 1.93 -11.35
CA GLY A 22 8.71 2.93 -12.41
C GLY A 22 10.07 3.34 -12.97
N ALA A 23 11.03 3.60 -12.10
CA ALA A 23 12.40 3.98 -12.46
C ALA A 23 13.16 2.86 -13.18
N CYS A 24 13.06 1.60 -12.71
CA CYS A 24 13.67 0.45 -13.41
C CYS A 24 13.13 0.34 -14.83
N GLN A 25 11.83 0.56 -15.03
CA GLN A 25 11.23 0.54 -16.37
C GLN A 25 11.67 1.73 -17.23
N LEU A 26 11.82 2.93 -16.66
CA LEU A 26 12.37 4.08 -17.39
C LEU A 26 13.81 3.81 -17.83
N ARG A 27 14.67 3.32 -16.92
CA ARG A 27 16.05 2.91 -17.24
C ARG A 27 16.11 1.90 -18.39
N SER A 28 15.22 0.90 -18.35
CA SER A 28 15.21 -0.16 -19.34
C SER A 28 14.61 0.24 -20.68
N LYS A 29 13.59 1.11 -20.71
CA LYS A 29 12.77 1.38 -21.92
C LYS A 29 13.03 2.74 -22.54
N CYS A 30 13.43 3.73 -21.75
CA CYS A 30 13.75 5.07 -22.21
C CYS A 30 15.15 5.47 -21.65
N PRO A 31 16.23 4.76 -22.05
CA PRO A 31 17.57 4.90 -21.44
C PRO A 31 18.18 6.30 -21.59
N ASP A 32 17.74 7.07 -22.60
CA ASP A 32 18.24 8.42 -22.89
C ASP A 32 17.52 9.51 -22.07
N GLN A 33 16.51 9.16 -21.28
CA GLN A 33 15.76 10.13 -20.47
C GLN A 33 16.41 10.27 -19.09
N SER A 34 16.67 11.52 -18.68
CA SER A 34 17.18 11.78 -17.33
C SER A 34 16.04 11.75 -16.32
N PHE A 35 16.26 11.11 -15.17
CA PHE A 35 15.31 11.18 -14.06
C PHE A 35 16.00 11.22 -12.70
N ILE A 36 15.24 11.70 -11.73
CA ILE A 36 15.55 11.60 -10.30
C ILE A 36 14.30 11.12 -9.54
N ILE A 37 14.53 10.57 -8.35
CA ILE A 37 13.48 10.18 -7.40
C ILE A 37 13.67 11.01 -6.14
N LEU A 38 12.62 11.70 -5.69
CA LEU A 38 12.60 12.37 -4.39
C LEU A 38 11.94 11.46 -3.35
N GLU A 39 12.66 11.12 -2.28
CA GLU A 39 12.15 10.34 -1.16
C GLU A 39 12.25 11.18 0.11
N ALA A 40 11.12 11.35 0.80
CA ALA A 40 11.04 12.18 2.01
C ALA A 40 11.85 11.57 3.17
N ARG A 41 11.99 10.25 3.20
CA ARG A 41 12.70 9.52 4.26
C ARG A 41 14.18 9.32 3.93
N GLU A 42 14.94 8.88 4.92
CA GLU A 42 16.35 8.48 4.77
C GLU A 42 16.54 7.11 4.08
N ALA A 43 15.46 6.40 3.80
CA ALA A 43 15.50 5.03 3.29
C ALA A 43 14.42 4.76 2.22
N SER A 44 14.77 3.90 1.26
CA SER A 44 13.87 3.40 0.22
C SER A 44 13.08 2.18 0.71
N GLY A 45 11.99 1.87 0.00
CA GLY A 45 11.12 0.71 0.27
C GLY A 45 9.67 1.08 0.54
N GLY A 46 9.41 2.35 0.90
CA GLY A 46 8.07 2.85 1.20
C GLY A 46 7.43 2.06 2.35
N THR A 47 6.23 1.51 2.13
CA THR A 47 5.49 0.66 3.08
C THR A 47 6.34 -0.39 3.80
N TRP A 48 7.22 -1.07 3.08
CA TRP A 48 8.01 -2.20 3.59
C TRP A 48 9.20 -1.77 4.44
N ASP A 49 9.53 -0.49 4.42
CA ASP A 49 10.52 0.11 5.29
C ASP A 49 9.88 1.01 6.37
N LEU A 50 8.69 1.56 6.13
CA LEU A 50 7.96 2.39 7.09
C LEU A 50 7.45 1.57 8.28
N PHE A 51 6.77 0.46 7.99
CA PHE A 51 6.12 -0.34 9.03
C PHE A 51 7.11 -1.33 9.63
N ARG A 52 7.27 -1.29 10.95
CA ARG A 52 8.27 -2.07 11.71
C ARG A 52 7.67 -3.07 12.70
N TYR A 53 6.35 -3.20 12.73
CA TYR A 53 5.68 -4.12 13.64
C TYR A 53 5.97 -5.60 13.30
N PRO A 54 5.95 -6.50 14.29
CA PRO A 54 6.31 -7.90 14.11
C PRO A 54 5.33 -8.62 13.17
N GLY A 55 5.89 -9.50 12.33
CA GLY A 55 5.13 -10.33 11.40
C GLY A 55 4.67 -9.61 10.12
N ILE A 56 5.06 -8.34 9.91
CA ILE A 56 4.71 -7.59 8.70
C ILE A 56 4.92 -8.43 7.43
N ARG A 57 3.88 -8.52 6.62
CA ARG A 57 3.81 -9.36 5.42
C ARG A 57 2.83 -8.80 4.42
N SER A 58 2.83 -9.35 3.21
CA SER A 58 1.82 -9.03 2.20
C SER A 58 0.63 -9.99 2.24
N ASP A 59 -0.59 -9.45 2.23
CA ASP A 59 -1.81 -10.24 1.98
C ASP A 59 -1.99 -10.60 0.48
N SER A 60 -1.11 -10.09 -0.39
CA SER A 60 -1.06 -10.41 -1.81
C SER A 60 0.10 -11.36 -2.10
N ASP A 61 -0.14 -12.36 -2.95
CA ASP A 61 0.92 -13.26 -3.36
C ASP A 61 2.01 -12.54 -4.16
N MET A 62 3.26 -12.91 -3.92
CA MET A 62 4.41 -12.34 -4.61
C MET A 62 4.47 -12.71 -6.09
N TYR A 63 3.70 -13.69 -6.58
CA TYR A 63 3.60 -13.92 -8.02
C TYR A 63 2.87 -12.79 -8.73
N THR A 64 1.97 -12.07 -8.05
CA THR A 64 1.23 -10.92 -8.58
C THR A 64 1.73 -9.58 -8.03
N MET A 65 2.37 -9.56 -6.86
CA MET A 65 2.93 -8.35 -6.25
C MET A 65 4.40 -8.07 -6.64
N SER A 66 5.14 -9.04 -7.16
CA SER A 66 6.44 -8.77 -7.79
C SER A 66 6.28 -8.03 -9.12
N TYR A 67 7.36 -7.34 -9.53
CA TYR A 67 7.49 -6.70 -10.83
C TYR A 67 7.48 -7.73 -11.96
N GLY A 68 6.78 -7.43 -13.05
CA GLY A 68 6.71 -8.30 -14.21
C GLY A 68 8.07 -8.55 -14.89
N PHE A 69 9.04 -7.67 -14.70
CA PHE A 69 10.40 -7.78 -15.24
C PHE A 69 11.39 -8.49 -14.29
N LYS A 70 11.09 -8.61 -12.99
CA LYS A 70 11.94 -9.29 -12.00
C LYS A 70 11.15 -10.39 -11.29
N PRO A 71 11.17 -11.64 -11.79
CA PRO A 71 10.42 -12.74 -11.21
C PRO A 71 10.75 -12.98 -9.73
N TRP A 72 9.72 -13.27 -8.93
CA TRP A 72 9.89 -13.69 -7.54
C TRP A 72 10.49 -15.10 -7.45
N ARG A 73 11.57 -15.24 -6.68
CA ARG A 73 12.36 -16.49 -6.58
C ARG A 73 12.16 -17.27 -5.28
N ASP A 74 11.82 -16.60 -4.18
CA ASP A 74 11.54 -17.27 -2.89
C ASP A 74 10.31 -18.19 -3.00
N SER A 75 10.24 -19.24 -2.18
CA SER A 75 9.11 -20.19 -2.15
C SER A 75 7.87 -19.61 -1.48
N ALA A 76 8.06 -18.68 -0.53
CA ALA A 76 6.98 -17.98 0.14
C ALA A 76 6.21 -17.09 -0.86
N ALA A 77 4.99 -17.49 -1.16
CA ALA A 77 4.05 -16.70 -1.94
C ALA A 77 3.52 -15.53 -1.10
N ILE A 78 3.16 -15.79 0.15
CA ILE A 78 2.88 -14.77 1.16
C ILE A 78 4.21 -14.48 1.85
N ALA A 79 4.84 -13.38 1.45
CA ALA A 79 6.20 -13.06 1.87
C ALA A 79 6.21 -12.05 3.02
N ASP A 80 7.20 -12.22 3.89
CA ASP A 80 7.53 -11.31 4.97
C ASP A 80 8.08 -9.98 4.43
N GLY A 81 7.90 -8.91 5.20
CA GLY A 81 8.20 -7.56 4.77
C GLY A 81 9.68 -7.31 4.47
N ASP A 82 10.58 -7.96 5.18
CA ASP A 82 12.03 -7.90 4.96
C ASP A 82 12.43 -8.50 3.60
N LYS A 83 11.83 -9.63 3.21
CA LYS A 83 12.04 -10.24 1.89
C LYS A 83 11.51 -9.34 0.77
N ILE A 84 10.37 -8.69 0.99
CA ILE A 84 9.81 -7.75 0.02
C ILE A 84 10.68 -6.50 -0.10
N LEU A 85 11.15 -5.96 1.03
CA LEU A 85 12.07 -4.83 1.07
C LEU A 85 13.38 -5.14 0.35
N SER A 86 13.97 -6.30 0.63
CA SER A 86 15.16 -6.81 -0.05
C SER A 86 14.93 -6.90 -1.56
N TYR A 87 13.81 -7.48 -1.98
CA TYR A 87 13.46 -7.57 -3.40
C TYR A 87 13.33 -6.21 -4.11
N ILE A 88 12.78 -5.19 -3.43
CA ILE A 88 12.69 -3.83 -3.97
C ILE A 88 14.09 -3.23 -4.13
N ARG A 89 14.95 -3.36 -3.12
CA ARG A 89 16.32 -2.84 -3.14
C ARG A 89 17.20 -3.57 -4.15
N GLU A 90 17.06 -4.89 -4.27
CA GLU A 90 17.71 -5.67 -5.33
C GLU A 90 17.30 -5.16 -6.73
N ALA A 91 16.01 -4.87 -6.95
CA ALA A 91 15.55 -4.31 -8.22
C ALA A 91 16.16 -2.92 -8.47
N ALA A 92 16.28 -2.09 -7.43
CA ALA A 92 16.90 -0.78 -7.55
C ALA A 92 18.39 -0.90 -7.91
N ALA A 93 19.13 -1.82 -7.27
CA ALA A 93 20.53 -2.07 -7.54
C ALA A 93 20.77 -2.66 -8.95
N GLU A 94 20.00 -3.68 -9.35
CA GLU A 94 20.11 -4.34 -10.67
C GLU A 94 19.93 -3.37 -11.85
N TYR A 95 19.08 -2.35 -11.66
CA TYR A 95 18.78 -1.33 -12.68
C TYR A 95 19.49 0.00 -12.43
N ASP A 96 20.38 0.04 -11.43
CA ASP A 96 21.22 1.21 -11.12
C ASP A 96 20.38 2.46 -10.85
N VAL A 97 19.27 2.27 -10.11
CA VAL A 97 18.30 3.29 -9.72
C VAL A 97 18.73 4.00 -8.44
N GLU A 98 19.46 3.34 -7.55
CA GLU A 98 19.78 3.87 -6.21
C GLU A 98 20.48 5.24 -6.26
N ARG A 99 21.42 5.43 -7.19
CA ARG A 99 22.12 6.71 -7.38
C ARG A 99 21.24 7.87 -7.85
N HIS A 100 20.03 7.57 -8.32
CA HIS A 100 19.06 8.57 -8.78
C HIS A 100 18.09 8.98 -7.67
N ILE A 101 18.19 8.37 -6.47
CA ILE A 101 17.34 8.69 -5.32
C ILE A 101 17.99 9.82 -4.52
N ARG A 102 17.22 10.87 -4.28
CA ARG A 102 17.51 11.93 -3.30
C ARG A 102 16.70 11.62 -2.05
N TYR A 103 17.36 11.03 -1.06
CA TYR A 103 16.77 10.78 0.26
C TYR A 103 16.65 12.09 1.05
N GLN A 104 15.77 12.10 2.05
CA GLN A 104 15.46 13.29 2.84
C GLN A 104 15.01 14.49 1.98
N HIS A 105 14.43 14.26 0.80
CA HIS A 105 13.88 15.31 -0.06
C HIS A 105 12.36 15.15 -0.15
N ARG A 106 11.65 15.89 0.70
CA ARG A 106 10.19 15.91 0.71
C ARG A 106 9.69 16.92 -0.31
N ALA A 107 9.10 16.47 -1.41
CA ALA A 107 8.39 17.36 -2.32
C ALA A 107 7.21 18.02 -1.56
N ILE A 108 7.11 19.35 -1.62
CA ILE A 108 6.06 20.13 -0.93
C ILE A 108 5.20 20.93 -1.91
N ALA A 109 5.75 21.36 -3.05
CA ALA A 109 5.01 22.10 -4.06
C ALA A 109 5.45 21.73 -5.48
N ALA A 110 4.53 21.82 -6.44
CA ALA A 110 4.77 21.60 -7.86
C ALA A 110 4.01 22.64 -8.70
N GLN A 111 4.73 23.45 -9.47
CA GLN A 111 4.14 24.53 -10.26
C GLN A 111 4.42 24.31 -11.74
N TRP A 112 3.36 24.18 -12.54
CA TRP A 112 3.47 24.12 -13.99
C TRP A 112 3.55 25.52 -14.59
N SER A 113 4.50 25.72 -15.49
CA SER A 113 4.58 26.88 -16.37
C SER A 113 4.17 26.49 -17.78
N SER A 114 3.11 27.11 -18.29
CA SER A 114 2.65 26.91 -19.68
C SER A 114 3.58 27.54 -20.71
N SER A 115 4.28 28.63 -20.35
CA SER A 115 5.27 29.27 -21.23
C SER A 115 6.52 28.41 -21.40
N GLU A 116 7.02 27.81 -20.32
CA GLU A 116 8.22 26.96 -20.34
C GLU A 116 7.91 25.48 -20.63
N LYS A 117 6.64 25.09 -20.49
CA LYS A 117 6.14 23.72 -20.63
C LYS A 117 6.87 22.75 -19.68
N ARG A 118 7.08 23.19 -18.44
CA ARG A 118 7.77 22.44 -17.39
C ARG A 118 7.12 22.65 -16.03
N TRP A 119 7.32 21.65 -15.18
CA TRP A 119 7.08 21.74 -13.74
C TRP A 119 8.32 22.29 -13.04
N ARG A 120 8.12 23.14 -12.03
CA ARG A 120 9.09 23.45 -10.98
C ARG A 120 8.61 22.79 -9.70
N VAL A 121 9.39 21.86 -9.19
CA VAL A 121 9.09 21.12 -7.96
C VAL A 121 9.98 21.65 -6.86
N THR A 122 9.36 22.16 -5.80
CA THR A 122 10.05 22.55 -4.57
C THR A 122 10.05 21.37 -3.62
N ALA A 123 11.24 21.01 -3.14
CA ALA A 123 11.43 19.99 -2.13
C ALA A 123 12.12 20.60 -0.91
N GLU A 124 11.67 20.19 0.27
CA GLU A 124 12.31 20.52 1.54
C GLU A 124 13.24 19.37 1.94
N ARG A 125 14.46 19.74 2.30
CA ARG A 125 15.46 18.80 2.80
C ARG A 125 15.24 18.50 4.27
N GLY A 126 14.95 17.26 4.62
CA GLY A 126 14.64 16.85 6.00
C GLY A 126 15.83 16.95 6.97
N ASP A 127 17.06 16.98 6.46
CA ASP A 127 18.29 17.08 7.26
C ASP A 127 18.67 18.53 7.61
N THR A 128 18.23 19.50 6.83
CA THR A 128 18.68 20.91 6.89
C THR A 128 17.54 21.93 6.94
N GLY A 129 16.33 21.54 6.54
CA GLY A 129 15.19 22.44 6.32
C GLY A 129 15.31 23.31 5.06
N GLU A 130 16.39 23.17 4.30
CA GLU A 130 16.62 23.94 3.08
C GLU A 130 15.61 23.55 1.98
N GLN A 131 15.10 24.54 1.27
CA GLN A 131 14.28 24.30 0.09
C GLN A 131 15.15 24.29 -1.18
N VAL A 132 15.00 23.24 -1.97
CA VAL A 132 15.63 23.09 -3.28
C VAL A 132 14.55 23.04 -4.36
N THR A 133 14.85 23.62 -5.51
CA THR A 133 13.93 23.65 -6.66
C THR A 133 14.51 22.85 -7.82
N ILE A 134 13.69 21.96 -8.37
CA ILE A 134 14.06 21.10 -9.48
C ILE A 134 13.05 21.29 -10.61
N SER A 135 13.55 21.56 -11.82
CA SER A 135 12.72 21.66 -13.01
C SER A 135 12.57 20.29 -13.67
N CYS A 136 11.36 19.89 -14.02
CA CYS A 136 11.12 18.65 -14.75
C CYS A 136 10.08 18.83 -15.87
N ARG A 137 10.13 17.96 -16.88
CA ARG A 137 9.13 17.97 -17.95
C ARG A 137 7.88 17.20 -17.55
N PHE A 138 8.03 16.19 -16.68
CA PHE A 138 6.95 15.34 -16.24
C PHE A 138 7.12 14.89 -14.79
N ILE A 139 6.00 14.87 -14.06
CA ILE A 139 5.92 14.36 -12.70
C ILE A 139 5.30 12.97 -12.73
N PHE A 140 5.98 11.98 -12.14
CA PHE A 140 5.43 10.67 -11.89
C PHE A 140 5.27 10.43 -10.39
N SER A 141 4.09 10.77 -9.86
CA SER A 141 3.79 10.65 -8.43
C SER A 141 3.60 9.18 -8.02
N CYS A 142 4.51 8.72 -7.17
CA CYS A 142 4.58 7.36 -6.63
C CYS A 142 4.59 7.34 -5.10
N SER A 143 4.07 8.40 -4.47
CA SER A 143 4.11 8.66 -3.02
C SER A 143 3.24 7.74 -2.17
N GLY A 144 2.50 6.82 -2.79
CA GLY A 144 1.45 6.06 -2.10
C GLY A 144 0.19 6.89 -1.87
N TYR A 145 -0.70 6.39 -1.01
CA TYR A 145 -2.04 6.96 -0.77
C TYR A 145 -2.30 7.35 0.68
N TYR A 146 -1.33 7.17 1.57
CA TYR A 146 -1.53 7.35 3.00
C TYR A 146 -0.43 8.21 3.62
N ASP A 147 -0.78 8.85 4.72
CA ASP A 147 0.11 9.70 5.49
C ASP A 147 1.15 8.87 6.25
N TYR A 148 2.42 9.24 6.13
CA TYR A 148 3.52 8.58 6.84
C TYR A 148 3.68 9.16 8.26
N GLU A 149 3.20 10.40 8.48
CA GLU A 149 3.34 11.12 9.75
C GLU A 149 2.35 10.62 10.80
N SER A 150 1.15 10.19 10.41
CA SER A 150 0.12 9.74 11.35
C SER A 150 -0.78 8.63 10.79
N GLY A 151 -1.05 7.64 11.63
CA GLY A 151 -2.13 6.67 11.41
C GLY A 151 -3.49 7.24 11.82
N TYR A 152 -4.57 6.53 11.47
CA TYR A 152 -5.91 6.94 11.93
C TYR A 152 -6.07 6.58 13.41
N VAL A 153 -6.15 7.59 14.28
CA VAL A 153 -6.34 7.41 15.73
C VAL A 153 -7.75 7.89 16.09
N PRO A 154 -8.69 6.99 16.44
CA PRO A 154 -9.99 7.38 16.95
C PRO A 154 -9.85 8.10 18.29
N GLU A 155 -10.80 8.97 18.60
CA GLU A 155 -10.92 9.53 19.94
C GLU A 155 -11.47 8.46 20.89
N PHE A 156 -10.79 8.27 22.01
CA PHE A 156 -11.20 7.36 23.08
C PHE A 156 -11.29 8.11 24.40
N THR A 157 -12.44 8.04 25.05
CA THR A 157 -12.64 8.60 26.39
C THR A 157 -11.75 7.89 27.41
N GLY A 158 -11.06 8.65 28.27
CA GLY A 158 -10.27 8.13 29.39
C GLY A 158 -8.94 7.48 29.00
N VAL A 159 -8.48 7.67 27.76
CA VAL A 159 -7.20 7.10 27.30
C VAL A 159 -6.02 7.63 28.11
N GLU A 160 -6.13 8.87 28.59
CA GLU A 160 -5.22 9.55 29.49
C GLU A 160 -5.11 8.91 30.88
N ASP A 161 -6.14 8.16 31.31
CA ASP A 161 -6.16 7.50 32.62
C ASP A 161 -5.44 6.15 32.59
N PHE A 162 -5.26 5.56 31.40
CA PHE A 162 -4.65 4.24 31.24
C PHE A 162 -3.18 4.25 31.64
N GLN A 163 -2.80 3.38 32.58
CA GLN A 163 -1.44 3.33 33.14
C GLN A 163 -0.45 2.51 32.30
N GLY A 164 -0.94 1.80 31.29
CA GLY A 164 -0.12 1.01 30.37
C GLY A 164 0.35 1.82 29.15
N GLN A 165 0.92 1.12 28.17
CA GLN A 165 1.39 1.75 26.93
C GLN A 165 0.28 1.76 25.87
N VAL A 166 0.07 2.90 25.20
CA VAL A 166 -0.84 3.02 24.05
C VAL A 166 -0.08 3.60 22.87
N PHE A 167 -0.11 2.93 21.72
CA PHE A 167 0.51 3.45 20.51
C PHE A 167 -0.16 2.90 19.24
N HIS A 168 0.04 3.59 18.11
CA HIS A 168 -0.45 3.14 16.82
C HIS A 168 0.57 2.25 16.12
N ALA A 169 0.11 1.15 15.49
CA ALA A 169 0.98 0.16 14.86
C ALA A 169 1.89 0.73 13.76
N GLN A 170 1.52 1.88 13.17
CA GLN A 170 2.35 2.60 12.20
C GLN A 170 3.70 3.06 12.78
N HIS A 171 3.72 3.47 14.04
CA HIS A 171 4.92 3.95 14.75
C HIS A 171 5.28 2.95 15.83
N TRP A 172 5.66 1.75 15.39
CA TRP A 172 6.05 0.68 16.28
C TRP A 172 7.29 1.06 17.11
N PRO A 173 7.25 1.01 18.45
CA PRO A 173 8.41 1.34 19.28
C PRO A 173 9.53 0.30 19.12
N GLU A 174 10.76 0.74 18.85
CA GLU A 174 11.89 -0.15 18.52
C GLU A 174 12.24 -1.14 19.63
N ALA A 175 12.12 -0.73 20.90
CA ALA A 175 12.52 -1.51 22.07
C ALA A 175 11.31 -2.03 22.87
N LEU A 176 10.16 -2.25 22.23
CA LEU A 176 8.97 -2.75 22.92
C LEU A 176 9.15 -4.21 23.38
N ASP A 177 9.21 -4.43 24.69
CA ASP A 177 9.07 -5.76 25.30
C ASP A 177 7.62 -6.02 25.71
N TYR A 178 6.99 -6.98 25.04
CA TYR A 178 5.63 -7.45 25.32
C TYR A 178 5.61 -8.87 25.90
N THR A 179 6.76 -9.42 26.29
CA THR A 179 6.87 -10.77 26.87
C THR A 179 6.09 -10.85 28.19
N GLY A 180 5.21 -11.84 28.30
CA GLY A 180 4.36 -12.05 29.48
C GLY A 180 3.32 -10.95 29.74
N LYS A 181 3.17 -9.96 28.85
CA LYS A 181 2.19 -8.87 29.00
C LYS A 181 0.80 -9.27 28.51
N ARG A 182 -0.21 -8.61 29.08
CA ARG A 182 -1.59 -8.59 28.58
C ARG A 182 -1.69 -7.52 27.50
N VAL A 183 -2.06 -7.90 26.29
CA VAL A 183 -2.07 -6.99 25.14
C VAL A 183 -3.44 -6.96 24.49
N VAL A 184 -3.96 -5.76 24.21
CA VAL A 184 -5.17 -5.57 23.40
C VAL A 184 -4.79 -4.91 22.08
N VAL A 185 -5.10 -5.55 20.96
CA VAL A 185 -4.96 -4.99 19.60
C VAL A 185 -6.34 -4.49 19.15
N ILE A 186 -6.49 -3.18 18.98
CA ILE A 186 -7.74 -2.56 18.50
C ILE A 186 -7.73 -2.53 16.98
N GLY A 187 -8.61 -3.30 16.35
CA GLY A 187 -8.77 -3.35 14.90
C GLY A 187 -9.01 -4.76 14.38
N SER A 188 -9.50 -4.85 13.13
CA SER A 188 -9.77 -6.11 12.44
C SER A 188 -9.21 -6.18 11.03
N GLY A 189 -8.41 -5.18 10.64
CA GLY A 189 -7.77 -5.14 9.33
C GLY A 189 -6.51 -5.99 9.27
N ALA A 190 -5.84 -5.93 8.11
CA ALA A 190 -4.61 -6.70 7.84
C ALA A 190 -3.54 -6.53 8.93
N THR A 191 -3.36 -5.31 9.46
CA THR A 191 -2.40 -5.05 10.54
C THR A 191 -2.70 -5.86 11.79
N ALA A 192 -3.96 -5.92 12.24
CA ALA A 192 -4.35 -6.71 13.42
C ALA A 192 -4.18 -8.21 13.16
N VAL A 193 -4.64 -8.70 12.00
CA VAL A 193 -4.52 -10.10 11.56
C VAL A 193 -3.06 -10.55 11.40
N THR A 194 -2.14 -9.61 11.22
CA THR A 194 -0.70 -9.86 11.15
C THR A 194 -0.04 -9.89 12.53
N LEU A 195 -0.35 -8.89 13.36
CA LEU A 195 0.19 -8.76 14.72
C LEU A 195 -0.22 -9.94 15.61
N VAL A 196 -1.51 -10.30 15.57
CA VAL A 196 -2.11 -11.23 16.53
C VAL A 196 -1.41 -12.59 16.58
N PRO A 197 -1.29 -13.34 15.47
CA PRO A 197 -0.62 -14.64 15.52
C PRO A 197 0.84 -14.51 15.97
N THR A 198 1.56 -13.51 15.48
CA THR A 198 3.00 -13.31 15.77
C THR A 198 3.25 -13.00 17.25
N MET A 199 2.51 -12.05 17.82
CA MET A 199 2.70 -11.62 19.21
C MET A 199 2.22 -12.66 20.23
N SER A 200 1.20 -13.44 19.87
CA SER A 200 0.56 -14.40 20.79
C SER A 200 1.51 -15.46 21.35
N HIS A 201 2.67 -15.67 20.74
CA HIS A 201 3.69 -16.60 21.22
C HIS A 201 4.45 -16.11 22.46
N GLN A 202 4.46 -14.79 22.72
CA GLN A 202 5.26 -14.19 23.80
C GLN A 202 4.40 -13.48 24.84
N THR A 203 3.17 -13.10 24.52
CA THR A 203 2.24 -12.46 25.47
C THR A 203 1.62 -13.46 26.45
N SER A 204 1.26 -13.02 27.66
CA SER A 204 0.48 -13.85 28.59
C SER A 204 -1.00 -13.95 28.19
N ARG A 205 -1.54 -12.88 27.63
CA ARG A 205 -2.88 -12.83 27.02
C ARG A 205 -2.90 -11.83 25.87
N LEU A 206 -3.51 -12.22 24.76
CA LEU A 206 -3.67 -11.35 23.60
C LEU A 206 -5.13 -11.30 23.15
N VAL A 207 -5.71 -10.10 23.13
CA VAL A 207 -7.08 -9.88 22.67
C VAL A 207 -7.07 -9.01 21.42
N MET A 208 -7.67 -9.49 20.34
CA MET A 208 -8.03 -8.68 19.19
C MET A 208 -9.43 -8.09 19.42
N LEU A 209 -9.50 -6.81 19.75
CA LEU A 209 -10.75 -6.08 19.94
C LEU A 209 -11.18 -5.46 18.61
N GLN A 210 -12.35 -5.84 18.13
CA GLN A 210 -12.91 -5.35 16.88
C GLN A 210 -14.33 -4.81 17.04
N ARG A 211 -14.63 -3.74 16.30
CA ARG A 211 -16.00 -3.21 16.20
C ARG A 211 -16.84 -3.99 15.18
N SER A 212 -16.26 -4.22 14.00
CA SER A 212 -16.89 -4.92 12.89
C SER A 212 -15.97 -6.05 12.44
N PRO A 213 -16.44 -7.30 12.39
CA PRO A 213 -15.65 -8.40 11.86
C PRO A 213 -15.21 -8.16 10.40
N THR A 214 -14.10 -8.79 10.01
CA THR A 214 -13.60 -8.81 8.64
C THR A 214 -13.51 -10.25 8.13
N TYR A 215 -13.69 -10.45 6.81
CA TYR A 215 -13.49 -11.76 6.21
C TYR A 215 -12.00 -12.13 6.23
N ILE A 216 -11.70 -13.28 6.82
CA ILE A 216 -10.35 -13.83 6.93
C ILE A 216 -10.30 -15.16 6.18
N ALA A 217 -9.32 -15.31 5.30
CA ALA A 217 -9.12 -16.51 4.50
C ALA A 217 -7.80 -17.20 4.88
N ASN A 218 -7.86 -18.50 5.16
CA ASN A 218 -6.66 -19.35 5.23
C ASN A 218 -6.08 -19.47 3.82
N VAL A 219 -4.83 -19.06 3.67
CA VAL A 219 -4.07 -19.18 2.42
C VAL A 219 -2.76 -19.93 2.68
N PRO A 220 -2.30 -20.79 1.77
CA PRO A 220 -1.02 -21.44 1.95
C PRO A 220 0.10 -20.40 1.79
N GLN A 221 1.08 -20.44 2.69
CA GLN A 221 2.23 -19.52 2.63
C GLN A 221 3.04 -19.75 1.35
N GLU A 222 3.20 -21.00 0.93
CA GLU A 222 3.84 -21.39 -0.32
C GLU A 222 2.79 -21.86 -1.33
N ASP A 223 2.95 -21.54 -2.63
CA ASP A 223 2.00 -22.00 -3.65
C ASP A 223 2.32 -23.44 -4.09
N PRO A 224 1.44 -24.43 -3.86
CA PRO A 224 1.72 -25.83 -4.20
C PRO A 224 1.93 -26.07 -5.70
N THR A 225 1.23 -25.30 -6.54
CA THR A 225 1.42 -25.40 -8.00
C THR A 225 2.78 -24.85 -8.39
N ALA A 226 3.20 -23.73 -7.82
CA ALA A 226 4.50 -23.15 -8.10
C ALA A 226 5.65 -24.07 -7.64
N GLN A 227 5.52 -24.65 -6.45
CA GLN A 227 6.40 -25.70 -5.92
C GLN A 227 6.55 -26.86 -6.92
N ALA A 228 5.44 -27.37 -7.45
CA ALA A 228 5.47 -28.45 -8.44
C ALA A 228 6.11 -28.01 -9.77
N LEU A 229 5.74 -26.83 -10.30
CA LEU A 229 6.25 -26.34 -11.57
C LEU A 229 7.76 -26.05 -11.54
N ARG A 230 8.29 -25.55 -10.40
CA ARG A 230 9.72 -25.28 -10.24
C ARG A 230 10.60 -26.53 -10.32
N LYS A 231 10.05 -27.72 -10.09
CA LYS A 231 10.79 -28.99 -10.22
C LYS A 231 11.06 -29.38 -11.67
N PHE A 232 10.24 -28.90 -12.62
CA PHE A 232 10.27 -29.37 -14.01
C PHE A 232 10.45 -28.25 -15.04
N LEU A 233 10.27 -26.99 -14.67
CA LEU A 233 10.36 -25.84 -15.57
C LEU A 233 11.41 -24.83 -15.09
N PRO A 234 12.03 -24.07 -16.02
CA PRO A 234 12.82 -22.91 -15.66
C PRO A 234 12.03 -21.92 -14.82
N VAL A 235 12.70 -21.24 -13.88
CA VAL A 235 12.09 -20.30 -12.92
C VAL A 235 11.18 -19.27 -13.59
N SER A 236 11.59 -18.73 -14.74
CA SER A 236 10.81 -17.74 -15.49
C SER A 236 9.48 -18.30 -16.01
N TRP A 237 9.46 -19.55 -16.50
CA TRP A 237 8.23 -20.21 -16.97
C TRP A 237 7.32 -20.58 -15.81
N ALA A 238 7.86 -21.18 -14.75
CA ALA A 238 7.10 -21.50 -13.53
C ALA A 238 6.45 -20.24 -12.94
N PHE A 239 7.20 -19.13 -12.87
CA PHE A 239 6.68 -17.85 -12.42
C PHE A 239 5.55 -17.33 -13.30
N ARG A 240 5.73 -17.31 -14.64
CA ARG A 240 4.71 -16.78 -15.57
C ARG A 240 3.40 -17.56 -15.50
N ILE A 241 3.48 -18.89 -15.46
CA ILE A 241 2.29 -19.76 -15.36
C ILE A 241 1.57 -19.51 -14.03
N THR A 242 2.32 -19.50 -12.91
CA THR A 242 1.74 -19.25 -11.59
C THR A 242 1.12 -17.85 -11.49
N ARG A 243 1.80 -16.82 -12.00
CA ARG A 243 1.28 -15.44 -12.03
C ARG A 243 -0.04 -15.38 -12.79
N TRP A 244 -0.14 -15.97 -13.98
CA TRP A 244 -1.40 -16.00 -14.73
C TRP A 244 -2.50 -16.78 -14.00
N LYS A 245 -2.17 -17.94 -13.40
CA LYS A 245 -3.11 -18.68 -12.55
C LYS A 245 -3.68 -17.79 -11.44
N LYS A 246 -2.81 -17.08 -10.71
CA LYS A 246 -3.20 -16.19 -9.59
C LYS A 246 -4.03 -15.01 -10.07
N VAL A 247 -3.65 -14.35 -11.16
CA VAL A 247 -4.43 -13.25 -11.76
C VAL A 247 -5.83 -13.73 -12.15
N LEU A 248 -5.93 -14.85 -12.88
CA LEU A 248 -7.23 -15.40 -13.30
C LEU A 248 -8.08 -15.83 -12.10
N PHE A 249 -7.46 -16.42 -11.09
CA PHE A 249 -8.14 -16.79 -9.85
C PHE A 249 -8.67 -15.58 -9.09
N GLN A 250 -7.89 -14.51 -8.94
CA GLN A 250 -8.36 -13.26 -8.31
C GLN A 250 -9.53 -12.63 -9.10
N ILE A 251 -9.44 -12.59 -10.43
CA ILE A 251 -10.52 -12.10 -11.30
C ILE A 251 -11.79 -12.96 -11.10
N TYR A 252 -11.63 -14.29 -11.05
CA TYR A 252 -12.73 -15.22 -10.81
C TYR A 252 -13.37 -14.98 -9.44
N LEU A 253 -12.58 -14.93 -8.37
CA LEU A 253 -13.06 -14.70 -7.01
C LEU A 253 -13.81 -13.36 -6.88
N TYR A 254 -13.26 -12.29 -7.44
CA TYR A 254 -13.93 -11.00 -7.44
C TYR A 254 -15.24 -11.03 -8.24
N ARG A 255 -15.27 -11.66 -9.42
CA ARG A 255 -16.51 -11.84 -10.19
C ARG A 255 -17.55 -12.68 -9.43
N LEU A 256 -17.10 -13.71 -8.72
CA LEU A 256 -17.96 -14.53 -7.88
C LEU A 256 -18.53 -13.71 -6.73
N SER A 257 -17.72 -12.86 -6.07
CA SER A 257 -18.20 -12.00 -5.00
C SER A 257 -19.28 -11.03 -5.46
N ARG A 258 -19.14 -10.46 -6.67
CA ARG A 258 -20.15 -9.56 -7.25
C ARG A 258 -21.41 -10.27 -7.73
N ARG A 259 -21.30 -11.51 -8.23
CA ARG A 259 -22.44 -12.25 -8.81
C ARG A 259 -23.19 -13.12 -7.81
N ARG A 260 -22.48 -13.72 -6.85
CA ARG A 260 -23.02 -14.64 -5.84
C ARG A 260 -22.36 -14.37 -4.46
N PRO A 261 -22.54 -13.16 -3.90
CA PRO A 261 -21.90 -12.79 -2.64
C PRO A 261 -22.26 -13.71 -1.47
N LYS A 262 -23.51 -14.20 -1.42
CA LYS A 262 -24.00 -15.11 -0.36
C LYS A 262 -23.28 -16.45 -0.37
N ASP A 263 -22.96 -16.99 -1.55
CA ASP A 263 -22.26 -18.27 -1.67
C ASP A 263 -20.81 -18.12 -1.21
N LEU A 264 -20.13 -17.05 -1.63
CA LEU A 264 -18.77 -16.76 -1.20
C LEU A 264 -18.70 -16.48 0.31
N ARG A 265 -19.67 -15.77 0.87
CA ARG A 265 -19.81 -15.58 2.32
C ARG A 265 -19.91 -16.92 3.04
N ARG A 266 -20.81 -17.80 2.59
CA ARG A 266 -20.99 -19.13 3.19
C ARG A 266 -19.71 -19.96 3.12
N PHE A 267 -19.01 -19.92 1.99
CA PHE A 267 -17.74 -20.60 1.81
C PHE A 267 -16.68 -20.10 2.81
N LEU A 268 -16.44 -18.79 2.87
CA LEU A 268 -15.43 -18.19 3.76
C LEU A 268 -15.73 -18.48 5.24
N LEU A 269 -16.97 -18.28 5.69
CA LEU A 269 -17.38 -18.57 7.08
C LEU A 269 -17.36 -20.07 7.38
N GLY A 270 -17.61 -20.91 6.39
CA GLY A 270 -17.47 -22.36 6.49
C GLY A 270 -16.02 -22.77 6.77
N GLN A 271 -15.05 -22.16 6.09
CA GLN A 271 -13.63 -22.40 6.34
C GLN A 271 -13.22 -21.96 7.75
N VAL A 272 -13.66 -20.78 8.20
CA VAL A 272 -13.40 -20.32 9.57
C VAL A 272 -13.97 -21.30 10.62
N ARG A 273 -15.20 -21.80 10.40
CA ARG A 273 -15.81 -22.80 11.30
C ARG A 273 -15.05 -24.13 11.30
N GLN A 274 -14.51 -24.56 10.16
CA GLN A 274 -13.66 -25.75 10.10
C GLN A 274 -12.36 -25.55 10.88
N GLU A 275 -11.79 -24.35 10.83
CA GLU A 275 -10.56 -24.00 11.55
C GLU A 275 -10.77 -23.87 13.06
N LEU A 276 -11.88 -23.30 13.53
CA LEU A 276 -12.09 -23.00 14.95
C LEU A 276 -12.93 -24.04 15.69
N GLY A 277 -13.58 -24.96 14.96
CA GLY A 277 -14.47 -25.96 15.53
C GLY A 277 -15.91 -25.45 15.75
N PRO A 278 -16.82 -26.35 16.18
CA PRO A 278 -18.25 -26.07 16.27
C PRO A 278 -18.63 -25.13 17.42
N ASP A 279 -17.85 -25.12 18.51
CA ASP A 279 -18.19 -24.40 19.75
C ASP A 279 -17.81 -22.92 19.73
N TYR A 280 -16.99 -22.49 18.76
CA TYR A 280 -16.57 -21.10 18.63
C TYR A 280 -17.68 -20.24 18.00
N ASP A 281 -17.94 -19.05 18.57
CA ASP A 281 -18.95 -18.12 18.07
C ASP A 281 -18.48 -17.36 16.81
N VAL A 282 -18.41 -18.08 15.69
CA VAL A 282 -18.11 -17.53 14.35
C VAL A 282 -19.16 -16.50 13.91
N ALA A 283 -20.40 -16.63 14.38
CA ALA A 283 -21.48 -15.70 14.04
C ALA A 283 -21.19 -14.31 14.61
N LYS A 284 -20.73 -14.22 15.86
CA LYS A 284 -20.35 -12.96 16.49
C LYS A 284 -18.99 -12.43 16.04
N HIS A 285 -17.99 -13.30 15.93
CA HIS A 285 -16.59 -12.87 15.80
C HIS A 285 -16.04 -12.83 14.37
N PHE A 286 -16.68 -13.48 13.41
CA PHE A 286 -16.13 -13.59 12.06
C PHE A 286 -17.12 -13.29 10.95
N THR A 287 -18.35 -12.87 11.26
CA THR A 287 -19.40 -12.57 10.26
C THR A 287 -19.55 -11.06 10.04
N PRO A 288 -19.00 -10.50 8.96
CA PRO A 288 -19.12 -9.08 8.67
C PRO A 288 -20.53 -8.71 8.21
N ARG A 289 -20.88 -7.42 8.36
CA ARG A 289 -22.17 -6.86 7.90
C ARG A 289 -22.19 -6.52 6.40
N TYR A 290 -21.07 -6.68 5.70
CA TYR A 290 -20.88 -6.36 4.28
C TYR A 290 -20.59 -7.62 3.45
N ASP A 291 -20.72 -7.53 2.12
CA ASP A 291 -20.45 -8.67 1.24
C ASP A 291 -18.94 -8.83 0.97
N PRO A 292 -18.44 -10.07 0.73
CA PRO A 292 -17.03 -10.28 0.43
C PRO A 292 -16.55 -9.36 -0.70
N TRP A 293 -15.36 -8.76 -0.53
CA TRP A 293 -14.76 -7.75 -1.43
C TRP A 293 -15.42 -6.37 -1.49
N ASP A 294 -16.51 -6.09 -0.75
CA ASP A 294 -16.89 -4.70 -0.49
C ASP A 294 -15.84 -3.99 0.40
N GLN A 295 -15.13 -4.78 1.21
CA GLN A 295 -13.86 -4.43 1.83
C GLN A 295 -12.82 -5.52 1.53
N ARG A 296 -11.53 -5.16 1.65
CA ARG A 296 -10.43 -6.09 1.37
C ARG A 296 -10.45 -7.28 2.33
N LEU A 297 -10.28 -8.48 1.79
CA LEU A 297 -10.15 -9.71 2.59
C LEU A 297 -8.78 -9.74 3.26
N CYS A 298 -8.71 -10.26 4.49
CA CYS A 298 -7.44 -10.51 5.18
C CYS A 298 -6.98 -11.95 4.93
N ALA A 299 -5.66 -12.13 4.83
CA ALA A 299 -5.04 -13.43 4.61
C ALA A 299 -4.29 -13.91 5.86
N VAL A 300 -4.53 -15.16 6.26
CA VAL A 300 -3.79 -15.82 7.35
C VAL A 300 -2.97 -16.97 6.78
N PRO A 301 -1.63 -16.84 6.69
CA PRO A 301 -0.79 -17.87 6.12
C PRO A 301 -0.83 -19.14 6.97
N ASN A 302 -1.17 -20.26 6.33
CA ASN A 302 -1.29 -21.58 6.97
C ASN A 302 -2.24 -21.61 8.19
N GLY A 303 -3.17 -20.66 8.29
CA GLY A 303 -4.11 -20.57 9.42
C GLY A 303 -3.46 -20.20 10.75
N ASP A 304 -2.30 -19.52 10.75
CA ASP A 304 -1.56 -19.09 11.94
C ASP A 304 -2.43 -18.42 13.03
N MET A 305 -3.32 -17.51 12.65
CA MET A 305 -4.24 -16.84 13.56
C MET A 305 -5.26 -17.81 14.17
N PHE A 306 -5.79 -18.74 13.36
CA PHE A 306 -6.74 -19.73 13.87
C PHE A 306 -6.09 -20.72 14.82
N ALA A 307 -4.83 -21.11 14.56
CA ALA A 307 -4.04 -21.91 15.49
C ALA A 307 -3.84 -21.19 16.83
N ALA A 308 -3.47 -19.91 16.82
CA ALA A 308 -3.33 -19.11 18.04
C ALA A 308 -4.62 -19.04 18.86
N ILE A 309 -5.79 -18.96 18.20
CA ILE A 309 -7.09 -18.98 18.87
C ILE A 309 -7.42 -20.35 19.46
N ARG A 310 -7.26 -21.44 18.69
CA ARG A 310 -7.51 -22.81 19.17
C ARG A 310 -6.65 -23.18 20.37
N GLU A 311 -5.40 -22.72 20.38
CA GLU A 311 -4.44 -22.97 21.46
C GLU A 311 -4.66 -22.06 22.68
N GLY A 312 -5.65 -21.17 22.65
CA GLY A 312 -5.97 -20.25 23.74
C GLY A 312 -4.96 -19.11 23.92
N ARG A 313 -4.02 -18.93 22.99
CA ARG A 313 -3.01 -17.86 23.02
C ARG A 313 -3.58 -16.51 22.62
N ALA A 314 -4.64 -16.50 21.81
CA ALA A 314 -5.31 -15.30 21.35
C ALA A 314 -6.84 -15.42 21.44
N GLU A 315 -7.51 -14.30 21.70
CA GLU A 315 -8.97 -14.19 21.74
C GLU A 315 -9.44 -13.08 20.79
N VAL A 316 -10.56 -13.29 20.10
CA VAL A 316 -11.22 -12.24 19.31
C VAL A 316 -12.46 -11.78 20.06
N VAL A 317 -12.54 -10.47 20.34
CA VAL A 317 -13.69 -9.85 21.00
C VAL A 317 -14.34 -8.87 20.04
N THR A 318 -15.62 -9.10 19.74
CA THR A 318 -16.44 -8.17 18.94
C THR A 318 -17.30 -7.34 19.88
N ASP A 319 -16.97 -6.07 20.04
CA ASP A 319 -17.68 -5.16 20.93
C ASP A 319 -17.34 -3.68 20.64
N HIS A 320 -17.95 -2.77 21.40
CA HIS A 320 -17.68 -1.34 21.38
C HIS A 320 -16.99 -0.92 22.67
N ILE A 321 -16.01 -0.02 22.54
CA ILE A 321 -15.32 0.60 23.66
C ILE A 321 -16.26 1.62 24.30
N ALA A 322 -16.42 1.57 25.62
CA ALA A 322 -17.12 2.61 26.38
C ALA A 322 -16.14 3.71 26.82
N HIS A 323 -15.06 3.33 27.49
CA HIS A 323 -13.95 4.19 27.88
C HIS A 323 -12.74 3.34 28.29
N PHE A 324 -11.56 3.94 28.33
CA PHE A 324 -10.37 3.36 28.93
C PHE A 324 -10.44 3.53 30.46
N THR A 325 -9.88 2.58 31.19
CA THR A 325 -9.71 2.67 32.64
C THR A 325 -8.22 2.61 32.97
N ALA A 326 -7.85 2.83 34.23
CA ALA A 326 -6.46 2.72 34.66
C ALA A 326 -5.78 1.38 34.31
N THR A 327 -6.54 0.28 34.19
CA THR A 327 -6.01 -1.08 34.02
C THR A 327 -6.37 -1.74 32.68
N GLY A 328 -7.11 -1.06 31.80
CA GLY A 328 -7.58 -1.69 30.57
C GLY A 328 -8.67 -0.92 29.86
N ILE A 329 -9.59 -1.66 29.23
CA ILE A 329 -10.66 -1.12 28.39
C ILE A 329 -12.02 -1.65 28.86
N GLN A 330 -12.89 -0.73 29.26
CA GLN A 330 -14.28 -1.04 29.58
C GLN A 330 -15.09 -1.10 28.28
N LEU A 331 -15.77 -2.23 28.04
CA LEU A 331 -16.65 -2.42 26.89
C LEU A 331 -18.09 -2.03 27.21
N GLN A 332 -18.86 -1.68 26.18
CA GLN A 332 -20.28 -1.34 26.29
C GLN A 332 -21.15 -2.51 26.75
N SER A 333 -20.70 -3.76 26.54
CA SER A 333 -21.36 -4.95 27.08
C SER A 333 -21.21 -5.11 28.60
N GLY A 334 -20.36 -4.31 29.26
CA GLY A 334 -20.03 -4.44 30.67
C GLY A 334 -18.77 -5.27 30.95
N ALA A 335 -18.23 -5.99 29.97
CA ALA A 335 -16.97 -6.71 30.12
C ALA A 335 -15.77 -5.73 30.21
N HIS A 336 -14.76 -6.10 31.02
CA HIS A 336 -13.52 -5.35 31.16
C HIS A 336 -12.35 -6.14 30.56
N LEU A 337 -11.60 -5.52 29.65
CA LEU A 337 -10.39 -6.10 29.06
C LEU A 337 -9.16 -5.52 29.75
N GLU A 338 -8.55 -6.30 30.64
CA GLU A 338 -7.28 -5.91 31.26
C GLU A 338 -6.14 -5.88 30.23
N ALA A 339 -5.33 -4.83 30.27
CA ALA A 339 -4.23 -4.64 29.34
C ALA A 339 -3.06 -3.93 30.01
N ASP A 340 -1.84 -4.36 29.69
CA ASP A 340 -0.61 -3.61 29.96
C ASP A 340 -0.20 -2.79 28.73
N ILE A 341 -0.60 -3.24 27.54
CA ILE A 341 -0.32 -2.60 26.25
C ILE A 341 -1.59 -2.60 25.40
N VAL A 342 -1.90 -1.44 24.80
CA VAL A 342 -2.97 -1.28 23.81
C VAL A 342 -2.36 -0.82 22.48
N ILE A 343 -2.59 -1.59 21.43
CA ILE A 343 -2.04 -1.34 20.10
C ILE A 343 -3.17 -0.95 19.17
N MET A 344 -3.11 0.25 18.61
CA MET A 344 -4.08 0.73 17.63
C MET A 344 -3.67 0.24 16.23
N ALA A 345 -4.39 -0.77 15.74
CA ALA A 345 -4.37 -1.25 14.37
C ALA A 345 -5.57 -0.67 13.60
N THR A 346 -5.81 0.63 13.77
CA THR A 346 -7.04 1.34 13.43
C THR A 346 -7.07 1.93 12.02
N GLY A 347 -6.02 1.72 11.23
CA GLY A 347 -5.97 2.08 9.82
C GLY A 347 -5.05 3.26 9.55
N LEU A 348 -5.32 3.99 8.47
CA LEU A 348 -4.41 4.99 7.91
C LEU A 348 -5.20 6.24 7.54
N ASN A 349 -4.55 7.40 7.65
CA ASN A 349 -5.06 8.64 7.07
C ASN A 349 -4.71 8.68 5.58
N LEU A 350 -5.68 8.98 4.72
CA LEU A 350 -5.43 9.09 3.28
C LEU A 350 -4.75 10.43 2.97
N LYS A 351 -3.67 10.39 2.19
CA LYS A 351 -2.92 11.57 1.76
C LYS A 351 -2.56 11.42 0.29
N PHE A 352 -3.34 12.06 -0.57
CA PHE A 352 -3.13 11.99 -2.01
C PHE A 352 -1.84 12.70 -2.42
N ALA A 353 -1.09 12.10 -3.36
CA ALA A 353 0.15 12.65 -3.92
C ALA A 353 1.19 13.12 -2.88
N GLY A 354 1.17 12.54 -1.67
CA GLY A 354 2.08 12.91 -0.58
C GLY A 354 1.77 14.27 0.07
N GLY A 355 0.66 14.91 -0.28
CA GLY A 355 0.31 16.24 0.20
C GLY A 355 1.02 17.38 -0.54
N VAL A 356 1.65 17.11 -1.69
CA VAL A 356 2.27 18.14 -2.54
C VAL A 356 1.19 19.11 -3.03
N GLU A 357 1.43 20.40 -2.91
CA GLU A 357 0.56 21.44 -3.46
C GLU A 357 0.83 21.64 -4.96
N TYR A 358 -0.18 21.48 -5.80
CA TYR A 358 -0.04 21.63 -7.26
C TYR A 358 -0.65 22.93 -7.76
N GLN A 359 0.04 23.59 -8.69
CA GLN A 359 -0.44 24.81 -9.34
C GLN A 359 -0.18 24.78 -10.86
N ILE A 360 -1.05 25.45 -11.64
CA ILE A 360 -0.85 25.74 -13.06
C ILE A 360 -0.85 27.25 -13.25
N ASP A 361 0.25 27.81 -13.76
CA ASP A 361 0.40 29.25 -14.04
C ASP A 361 -0.01 30.14 -12.84
N GLY A 362 0.41 29.72 -11.63
CA GLY A 362 0.16 30.41 -10.37
C GLY A 362 -1.23 30.16 -9.75
N ARG A 363 -2.05 29.30 -10.34
CA ARG A 363 -3.39 28.95 -9.81
C ARG A 363 -3.36 27.57 -9.14
N PRO A 364 -3.83 27.43 -7.88
CA PRO A 364 -3.92 26.13 -7.22
C PRO A 364 -4.88 25.18 -7.93
N ILE A 365 -4.57 23.89 -7.84
CA ILE A 365 -5.38 22.80 -8.40
C ILE A 365 -6.13 22.10 -7.28
N ASP A 366 -7.45 21.97 -7.42
CA ASP A 366 -8.25 21.02 -6.65
C ASP A 366 -8.47 19.75 -7.48
N PHE A 367 -7.76 18.67 -7.13
CA PHE A 367 -7.87 17.39 -7.83
C PHE A 367 -9.28 16.79 -7.84
N THR A 368 -10.18 17.20 -6.94
CA THR A 368 -11.56 16.71 -6.89
C THR A 368 -12.42 17.25 -8.04
N GLU A 369 -11.99 18.33 -8.69
CA GLU A 369 -12.68 18.93 -9.84
C GLU A 369 -12.24 18.32 -11.19
N HIS A 370 -11.22 17.46 -11.20
CA HIS A 370 -10.66 16.88 -12.41
C HIS A 370 -11.03 15.41 -12.61
N PHE A 371 -11.24 15.01 -13.87
CA PHE A 371 -11.50 13.62 -14.21
C PHE A 371 -10.21 12.80 -14.27
N ILE A 372 -10.24 11.57 -13.78
CA ILE A 372 -9.10 10.66 -13.86
C ILE A 372 -9.14 9.88 -15.18
N TYR A 373 -8.15 10.14 -16.05
CA TYR A 373 -7.90 9.35 -17.24
C TYR A 373 -7.16 8.05 -16.93
N ARG A 374 -7.76 6.92 -17.32
CA ARG A 374 -7.19 5.56 -17.18
C ARG A 374 -6.70 5.23 -15.76
N GLY A 375 -7.21 5.91 -14.75
CA GLY A 375 -6.82 5.69 -13.36
C GLY A 375 -5.39 6.14 -13.00
N MET A 376 -4.77 7.01 -13.81
CA MET A 376 -3.36 7.41 -13.66
C MET A 376 -2.98 8.84 -14.07
N MET A 377 -3.84 9.58 -14.79
CA MET A 377 -3.60 10.99 -15.15
C MET A 377 -4.87 11.80 -14.90
N PHE A 378 -4.78 13.12 -14.80
CA PHE A 378 -5.93 14.01 -14.66
C PHE A 378 -6.27 14.72 -15.96
N SER A 379 -7.53 15.13 -16.11
CA SER A 379 -7.91 16.09 -17.14
C SER A 379 -7.31 17.45 -16.85
N ASP A 380 -6.93 18.20 -17.87
CA ASP A 380 -6.49 19.59 -17.79
C ASP A 380 -5.23 19.82 -16.90
N LEU A 381 -4.56 18.72 -16.52
CA LEU A 381 -3.24 18.71 -15.88
C LEU A 381 -2.21 18.19 -16.88
N PRO A 382 -1.26 19.04 -17.31
CA PRO A 382 -0.23 18.65 -18.25
C PRO A 382 0.85 17.80 -17.58
N ASN A 383 1.32 16.77 -18.28
CA ASN A 383 2.54 16.03 -17.94
C ASN A 383 2.64 15.54 -16.48
N MET A 384 1.53 15.08 -15.90
CA MET A 384 1.52 14.48 -14.58
C MET A 384 0.79 13.14 -14.64
N ALA A 385 1.44 12.10 -14.11
CA ALA A 385 0.80 10.84 -13.81
C ALA A 385 1.02 10.45 -12.36
N PHE A 386 0.12 9.64 -11.83
CA PHE A 386 0.21 9.08 -10.49
C PHE A 386 -0.06 7.58 -10.49
N THR A 387 0.50 6.88 -9.51
CA THR A 387 0.33 5.44 -9.36
C THR A 387 -0.49 5.11 -8.11
N VAL A 388 -1.66 4.51 -8.34
CA VAL A 388 -2.45 3.84 -7.30
C VAL A 388 -2.73 2.42 -7.76
N GLY A 389 -2.53 1.43 -6.89
CA GLY A 389 -2.79 0.02 -7.15
C GLY A 389 -4.27 -0.32 -7.45
N TYR A 390 -4.55 -1.61 -7.62
CA TYR A 390 -5.93 -2.10 -7.65
C TYR A 390 -6.52 -2.20 -6.25
N THR A 391 -7.82 -1.95 -6.13
CA THR A 391 -8.56 -2.19 -4.88
C THR A 391 -8.88 -3.68 -4.67
N ASN A 392 -9.01 -4.44 -5.76
CA ASN A 392 -9.44 -5.84 -5.79
C ASN A 392 -8.37 -6.81 -6.31
N SER A 393 -7.13 -6.35 -6.44
CA SER A 393 -6.00 -7.17 -6.91
C SER A 393 -4.69 -6.59 -6.36
N SER A 394 -3.58 -7.26 -6.65
CA SER A 394 -2.26 -6.88 -6.15
C SER A 394 -1.82 -5.51 -6.69
N TRP A 395 -1.17 -4.72 -5.84
CA TRP A 395 -0.78 -3.34 -6.12
C TRP A 395 0.05 -3.21 -7.41
N THR A 396 1.07 -4.06 -7.54
CA THR A 396 2.08 -3.98 -8.60
C THR A 396 1.56 -4.26 -10.00
N LEU A 397 0.44 -4.99 -10.14
CA LEU A 397 -0.17 -5.20 -11.45
C LEU A 397 -0.57 -3.88 -12.11
N LYS A 398 -1.10 -2.92 -11.33
CA LYS A 398 -1.42 -1.60 -11.86
C LYS A 398 -0.19 -0.70 -11.97
N VAL A 399 0.75 -0.79 -11.01
CA VAL A 399 2.05 -0.09 -11.09
C VAL A 399 2.73 -0.38 -12.43
N ASP A 400 2.86 -1.66 -12.79
CA ASP A 400 3.52 -2.06 -14.02
C ASP A 400 2.81 -1.51 -15.26
N LEU A 401 1.47 -1.53 -15.28
CA LEU A 401 0.70 -0.99 -16.40
C LEU A 401 0.83 0.54 -16.52
N THR A 402 0.80 1.25 -15.39
CA THR A 402 0.99 2.71 -15.35
C THR A 402 2.40 3.07 -15.82
N ALA A 403 3.44 2.45 -15.26
CA ALA A 403 4.82 2.70 -15.65
C ALA A 403 5.08 2.38 -17.14
N ASN A 404 4.52 1.28 -17.66
CA ASN A 404 4.57 0.96 -19.09
C ASN A 404 3.92 2.04 -19.95
N TYR A 405 2.76 2.55 -19.52
CA TYR A 405 2.05 3.61 -20.24
C TYR A 405 2.86 4.90 -20.25
N VAL A 406 3.38 5.32 -19.10
CA VAL A 406 4.24 6.51 -18.94
C VAL A 406 5.49 6.38 -19.82
N CYS A 407 6.21 5.26 -19.77
CA CYS A 407 7.39 5.03 -20.60
C CYS A 407 7.06 5.12 -22.10
N ARG A 408 6.00 4.44 -22.57
CA ARG A 408 5.58 4.48 -23.97
C ARG A 408 5.25 5.91 -24.42
N ARG A 409 4.59 6.69 -23.57
CA ARG A 409 4.26 8.08 -23.86
C ARG A 409 5.50 8.97 -23.91
N HIS A 410 6.41 8.83 -22.97
CA HIS A 410 7.65 9.61 -22.92
C HIS A 410 8.59 9.33 -24.08
N CYS A 411 8.85 8.04 -24.34
CA CYS A 411 9.63 7.61 -25.49
C CYS A 411 8.99 8.11 -26.80
N TRP A 412 7.65 8.21 -26.87
CA TRP A 412 6.97 8.76 -28.04
C TRP A 412 7.04 10.30 -28.13
N LEU A 413 6.92 11.04 -27.04
CA LEU A 413 7.06 12.51 -27.05
C LEU A 413 8.47 12.94 -27.43
N SER A 414 9.48 12.23 -26.92
CA SER A 414 10.90 12.49 -27.22
C SER A 414 11.23 12.25 -28.70
N SER A 415 10.70 11.17 -29.30
CA SER A 415 10.94 10.86 -30.72
C SER A 415 10.30 11.85 -31.71
N TRP A 416 9.25 12.56 -31.30
CA TRP A 416 8.48 13.46 -32.18
C TRP A 416 8.56 14.95 -31.78
N LEU A 417 9.53 15.31 -30.94
CA LEU A 417 9.80 16.70 -30.52
C LEU A 417 8.63 17.40 -29.80
N TYR A 418 7.66 16.68 -29.23
CA TYR A 418 6.56 17.28 -28.48
C TYR A 418 6.99 17.64 -27.04
N THR A 419 6.41 18.71 -26.50
CA THR A 419 6.75 19.23 -25.16
C THR A 419 5.75 18.85 -24.08
N GLY A 420 4.53 18.42 -24.44
CA GLY A 420 3.58 17.97 -23.43
C GLY A 420 2.38 17.17 -23.95
N ILE A 421 1.76 16.46 -23.02
CA ILE A 421 0.50 15.74 -23.12
C ILE A 421 -0.45 16.38 -22.12
N GLU A 422 -1.62 16.78 -22.60
CA GLU A 422 -2.72 17.21 -21.76
C GLU A 422 -3.96 16.41 -22.15
N ASN A 423 -4.69 15.92 -21.14
CA ASN A 423 -5.92 15.18 -21.36
C ASN A 423 -7.09 16.16 -21.28
N ILE A 424 -7.72 16.48 -22.41
CA ILE A 424 -8.78 17.49 -22.43
C ILE A 424 -10.14 16.81 -22.43
N VAL A 425 -11.04 17.26 -21.56
CA VAL A 425 -12.47 16.88 -21.60
C VAL A 425 -13.19 17.84 -22.54
N ARG A 426 -13.65 17.34 -23.71
CA ARG A 426 -14.37 18.19 -24.67
C ARG A 426 -15.86 18.35 -24.31
N GLY A 427 -16.18 19.39 -23.55
CA GLY A 427 -17.53 19.86 -23.22
C GLY A 427 -18.14 19.25 -21.94
N GLY A 428 -19.11 19.95 -21.33
CA GLY A 428 -19.53 19.85 -19.93
C GLY A 428 -19.79 18.47 -19.28
N LEU A 429 -19.81 18.53 -17.94
CA LEU A 429 -19.66 17.52 -16.87
C LEU A 429 -20.36 16.14 -16.95
N CYS A 430 -21.11 15.81 -18.01
CA CYS A 430 -21.78 14.51 -18.11
C CYS A 430 -21.09 13.58 -19.12
N ARG A 431 -20.41 12.55 -18.59
CA ARG A 431 -19.88 11.36 -19.29
C ARG A 431 -19.22 11.64 -20.65
N LYS A 432 -17.94 12.00 -20.67
CA LYS A 432 -17.20 12.13 -21.94
C LYS A 432 -15.86 11.40 -21.97
N PHE A 433 -15.51 10.97 -23.17
CA PHE A 433 -14.22 10.40 -23.53
C PHE A 433 -13.14 11.45 -23.29
N ILE A 434 -12.20 11.13 -22.40
CA ILE A 434 -10.99 11.93 -22.22
C ILE A 434 -10.04 11.59 -23.38
N MET A 435 -9.75 12.59 -24.20
CA MET A 435 -8.85 12.44 -25.34
C MET A 435 -7.50 13.08 -25.01
N PRO A 436 -6.39 12.35 -25.15
CA PRO A 436 -5.08 12.95 -25.01
C PRO A 436 -4.81 13.88 -26.18
N THR A 437 -4.43 15.10 -25.87
CA THR A 437 -3.99 16.11 -26.84
C THR A 437 -2.50 16.36 -26.69
N LEU A 438 -1.82 16.55 -27.81
CA LEU A 438 -0.39 16.76 -27.88
C LEU A 438 -0.13 18.24 -28.14
N LYS A 439 0.73 18.86 -27.34
CA LYS A 439 1.14 20.25 -27.56
C LYS A 439 2.48 20.29 -28.30
N PRO A 440 2.54 20.82 -29.54
CA PRO A 440 3.79 20.98 -30.29
C PRO A 440 4.74 21.96 -29.58
N ARG A 441 6.00 21.98 -30.04
CA ARG A 441 7.08 22.82 -29.53
C ARG A 441 6.75 24.30 -29.47
#